data_AF-A0A9D1T6D4-F1
#
_entry.id   AF-A0A9D1T6D4-F1
#
_cell.length_a   1.000
_cell.length_b   1.000
_cell.length_c   1.000
_cell.angle_alpha   90.00
_cell.angle_beta   90.00
_cell.angle_gamma   90.00
#
_symmetry.space_group_name_H-M   'P 1'
#
loop_
_entity.id
_entity.type
_entity.pdbx_description
1 polymer ?
#
loop_
_entity_poly.entity_id
_entity_poly.type
_entity_poly.pdbx_seq_one_letter_code
_entity_poly.pdbx_strand_id
1 'polypeptide(L)' 'MSRETEKLQEILDSHRRVVFFGGAGVSTESGIPDFRSVDGLYHQKYDYPPETILS' A
#
# COMPACT_ATOMS: atom_id res chain seq x y z
N MET A 1 -10.60 -20.30 2.30
CA MET A 1 -10.33 -18.95 2.83
C MET A 1 -9.43 -19.11 4.06
N SER A 2 -8.58 -18.13 4.36
CA SER A 2 -7.76 -18.17 5.58
C SER A 2 -8.57 -17.68 6.78
N ARG A 3 -8.18 -18.07 8.00
CA ARG A 3 -8.88 -17.65 9.24
C ARG A 3 -8.89 -16.12 9.39
N GLU A 4 -7.84 -15.46 8.92
CA GLU A 4 -7.69 -14.01 8.95
C GLU A 4 -8.66 -13.33 7.98
N THR A 5 -8.82 -13.88 6.77
CA THR A 5 -9.78 -13.36 5.78
C THR A 5 -11.22 -13.51 6.25
N GLU A 6 -11.55 -14.63 6.91
CA GLU A 6 -12.88 -14.88 7.47
C GLU A 6 -13.21 -13.90 8.60
N LYS A 7 -12.23 -13.63 9.47
CA LYS A 7 -12.38 -12.65 10.54
C LYS A 7 -12.52 -11.22 10.02
N LEU A 8 -11.81 -10.86 8.96
CA LEU A 8 -11.98 -9.55 8.31
C LEU A 8 -13.38 -9.42 7.72
N GLN A 9 -13.88 -10.46 7.04
CA GLN A 9 -15.22 -10.47 6.48
C GLN A 9 -16.30 -10.25 7.56
N GLU A 10 -16.20 -10.93 8.70
CA GLU A 10 -17.11 -10.74 9.84
C GLU A 10 -17.11 -9.29 10.35
N ILE A 11 -15.94 -8.66 10.44
CA ILE A 11 -15.81 -7.26 10.84
C ILE A 11 -16.48 -6.34 9.82
N LEU A 12 -16.30 -6.59 8.52
CA LEU A 12 -16.90 -5.78 7.46
C LEU A 12 -18.44 -5.91 7.45
N ASP A 13 -18.96 -7.12 7.64
CA ASP A 13 -20.40 -7.40 7.63
C ASP A 13 -21.12 -6.81 8.85
N SER A 14 -20.43 -6.74 10.00
CA SER A 14 -21.00 -6.21 11.25
C SER A 14 -21.04 -4.69 11.35
N HIS A 15 -20.36 -3.96 10.45
CA HIS A 15 -20.22 -2.50 10.53
C HIS A 15 -20.83 -1.79 9.32
N ARG A 16 -21.76 -0.86 9.57
CA ARG A 16 -22.40 -0.05 8.52
C ARG A 16 -21.48 1.02 7.91
N ARG A 17 -20.42 1.43 8.62
CA ARG A 17 -19.48 2.47 8.18
C ARG A 17 -18.06 1.99 8.42
N VAL A 18 -17.30 1.88 7.33
CA VAL A 18 -15.93 1.38 7.34
C VAL A 18 -15.04 2.43 6.69
N VAL A 19 -13.90 2.70 7.31
CA VAL A 19 -12.84 3.55 6.76
C VAL A 19 -11.59 2.70 6.64
N PHE A 20 -10.97 2.73 5.47
CA PHE A 20 -9.70 2.07 5.22
C PHE A 20 -8.62 3.14 4.98
N PHE A 21 -7.45 2.91 5.56
CA PHE A 21 -6.26 3.74 5.33
C PHE A 21 -5.30 2.98 4.43
N GLY A 22 -5.19 3.43 3.18
CA GLY A 22 -4.22 2.91 2.23
C GLY A 22 -2.94 3.76 2.20
N GLY A 23 -1.82 3.11 1.88
CA GLY A 23 -0.58 3.77 1.48
C GLY A 23 -0.20 3.40 0.04
N ALA A 24 0.97 3.84 -0.44
CA ALA A 24 1.43 3.57 -1.81
C ALA A 24 1.51 2.09 -2.18
N GLY A 25 1.69 1.20 -1.19
CA GLY A 25 1.72 -0.25 -1.38
C GLY A 25 0.47 -0.85 -2.03
N VAL A 26 -0.69 -0.19 -1.96
CA VAL A 26 -1.90 -0.70 -2.63
C VAL A 26 -1.84 -0.60 -4.15
N SER A 27 -0.88 0.16 -4.69
CA SER A 27 -0.71 0.42 -6.12
C SER A 27 0.46 -0.35 -6.76
N THR A 28 1.26 -1.09 -5.98
CA THR A 28 2.44 -1.80 -6.49
C THR A 28 2.09 -2.86 -7.52
N GLU A 29 0.98 -3.58 -7.30
CA GLU A 29 0.45 -4.58 -8.23
C GLU A 29 -0.05 -3.98 -9.55
N SER A 30 -0.22 -2.65 -9.62
CA SER A 30 -0.54 -1.91 -10.84
C SER A 30 0.71 -1.34 -11.53
N GLY A 31 1.91 -1.70 -11.07
CA GLY A 31 3.19 -1.23 -11.63
C GLY A 31 3.63 0.14 -11.12
N ILE A 32 2.95 0.73 -10.13
CA ILE A 32 3.36 1.98 -9.50
C ILE A 32 4.19 1.63 -8.26
N PRO A 33 5.51 1.91 -8.24
CA PRO A 33 6.34 1.55 -7.10
C PRO A 33 5.90 2.28 -5.84
N ASP A 34 5.99 1.61 -4.70
CA ASP A 34 5.86 2.29 -3.42
C ASP A 34 7.14 3.05 -3.06
N PHE A 35 7.18 3.66 -1.89
CA PHE A 35 8.34 4.44 -1.48
C PHE A 35 9.44 3.59 -0.83
N ARG A 36 9.07 2.65 0.05
CA ARG A 36 9.97 2.11 1.10
C ARG A 36 10.23 0.61 1.01
N SER A 37 9.53 -0.14 0.16
CA SER A 37 9.83 -1.56 -0.04
C SER A 37 11.21 -1.76 -0.67
N VAL A 38 11.67 -3.01 -0.75
CA VAL A 38 12.95 -3.36 -1.39
C VAL A 38 13.03 -2.84 -2.82
N ASP A 39 11.92 -2.89 -3.55
CA ASP A 39 11.79 -2.38 -4.92
C ASP A 39 11.18 -0.96 -4.97
N GLY A 40 11.06 -0.30 -3.82
CA GLY A 40 10.47 1.03 -3.69
C GLY A 40 11.40 2.14 -4.14
N LEU A 41 10.83 3.34 -4.34
CA LEU A 41 11.50 4.51 -4.90
C LEU A 41 12.81 4.88 -4.19
N TYR A 42 12.88 4.74 -2.85
CA TYR A 42 14.10 5.05 -2.09
C TYR A 42 15.26 4.07 -2.29
N HIS A 43 14.99 2.88 -2.83
CA HIS A 43 16.01 1.87 -3.14
C HIS A 43 16.40 1.85 -4.63
N GLN A 44 15.72 2.65 -5.45
CA GLN A 44 16.00 2.78 -6.88
C GLN A 44 17.00 3.93 -7.15
N LYS A 45 17.76 3.81 -8.24
CA LYS A 45 18.72 4.84 -8.67
C LYS A 45 18.06 5.78 -9.67
N TYR A 46 17.92 7.04 -9.29
CA TYR A 46 17.42 8.12 -10.13
C TYR A 46 18.50 9.20 -10.31
N ASP A 47 18.35 10.00 -11.37
CA ASP A 47 19.23 11.15 -11.62
C ASP A 47 19.07 12.25 -10.56
N TYR A 48 17.91 12.28 -9.89
CA TYR A 48 17.59 13.20 -8.80
C TYR A 48 17.22 12.42 -7.53
N PRO A 49 17.55 12.94 -6.33
CA PRO A 49 17.12 12.32 -5.08
C PRO A 49 15.59 12.14 -5.05
N PRO A 50 15.08 10.99 -4.56
CA PRO A 50 13.63 10.75 -4.47
C PRO A 50 12.86 11.87 -3.74
N GLU A 51 13.45 12.54 -2.75
CA GLU A 51 12.84 13.68 -2.06
C GLU A 51 12.56 14.86 -2.99
N THR A 52 13.38 15.05 -4.02
CA THR A 52 13.20 16.08 -5.06
C THR A 52 12.09 15.71 -6.05
N ILE A 53 11.92 14.43 -6.34
CA ILE A 53 10.86 13.94 -7.26
C ILE A 53 9.47 14.06 -6.59
N LEU A 54 9.43 14.04 -5.27
CA LEU A 54 8.20 14.02 -4.46
C LEU A 54 7.78 15.38 -3.89
N SER A 55 8.57 16.44 -4.11
CA SER A 55 8.31 17.80 -3.60
C SER A 55 7.75 18.73 -4.67
#